data_AF-A0A6A4WNQ5-F1
#
_entry.id   AF-A0A6A4WNQ5-F1
#
_cell.length_a   1.000
_cell.length_b   1.000
_cell.length_c   1.000
_cell.angle_alpha   90.00
_cell.angle_beta   90.00
_cell.angle_gamma   90.00
#
_symmetry.space_group_name_H-M   'P 1'
#
loop_
_entity.id
_entity.type
_entity.pdbx_description
1 polymer ?
#
loop_
_entity_poly.entity_id
_entity_poly.type
_entity_poly.pdbx_seq_one_letter_code
_entity_poly.pdbx_strand_id
1 'polypeptide(L)'
;MAAATLQRVMHRKTEAGRTFNVAVVGLSGTERDKGAVGVGKSCLCNRFVRAAADHYYTEHISVLSQTDFSGRVVNNEHFMYWGEATKVSEEGIPFQFSVVEQTEFIDDASFQPFKGPNHRVIVRFVRSGQGSVRDAVMARRLELRGKDLYINESLTRLRGLIFRSLLAAKREKKIYTVYSRGGQVYFKEQQFGVGTRVDSLQRLTDLGYTVIER
;
A
#
# COMPACT_ATOMS: atom_id res chain seq x y z
N MET A 1 -33.10 -44.86 34.83
CA MET A 1 -33.40 -43.74 33.90
C MET A 1 -32.31 -42.70 34.06
N ALA A 2 -31.38 -42.62 33.10
CA ALA A 2 -30.32 -41.62 33.09
C ALA A 2 -30.83 -40.36 32.38
N ALA A 3 -30.88 -39.23 33.08
CA ALA A 3 -31.19 -37.94 32.49
C ALA A 3 -29.89 -37.34 31.91
N ALA A 4 -29.81 -37.24 30.59
CA ALA A 4 -28.73 -36.55 29.90
C ALA A 4 -28.99 -35.03 29.96
N THR A 5 -28.24 -34.32 30.81
CA THR A 5 -28.20 -32.86 30.77
C THR A 5 -27.27 -32.43 29.63
N LEU A 6 -27.86 -32.01 28.51
CA LEU A 6 -27.18 -31.28 27.44
C LEU A 6 -26.72 -29.91 27.99
N GLN A 7 -25.52 -29.86 28.59
CA GLN A 7 -24.82 -28.59 28.75
C GLN A 7 -24.40 -28.12 27.37
N ARG A 8 -25.10 -27.09 26.89
CA ARG A 8 -24.73 -26.29 25.74
C ARG A 8 -23.31 -25.79 25.98
N VAL A 9 -22.31 -26.43 25.38
CA VAL A 9 -20.95 -25.90 25.31
C VAL A 9 -21.08 -24.61 24.51
N MET A 10 -21.21 -23.49 25.21
CA MET A 10 -20.94 -22.20 24.61
C MET A 10 -19.50 -22.29 24.15
N HIS A 11 -19.30 -22.40 22.83
CA HIS A 11 -18.08 -21.96 22.21
C HIS A 11 -17.92 -20.50 22.63
N ARG A 12 -17.22 -20.28 23.75
CA ARG A 12 -16.64 -18.99 24.07
C ARG A 12 -15.65 -18.80 22.94
N LYS A 13 -16.10 -18.11 21.89
CA LYS A 13 -15.26 -17.64 20.80
C LYS A 13 -14.19 -16.85 21.52
N THR A 14 -13.03 -17.47 21.72
CA THR A 14 -11.85 -16.79 22.24
C THR A 14 -11.71 -15.58 21.33
N GLU A 15 -11.93 -14.38 21.86
CA GLU A 15 -11.62 -13.15 21.15
C GLU A 15 -10.12 -13.21 20.89
N ALA A 16 -9.74 -13.82 19.77
CA ALA A 16 -8.37 -13.82 19.29
C ALA A 16 -7.96 -12.35 19.26
N GLY A 17 -6.95 -12.01 20.07
CA GLY A 17 -6.49 -10.64 20.26
C GLY A 17 -6.42 -9.94 18.91
N ARG A 18 -7.04 -8.76 18.82
CA ARG A 18 -7.15 -8.04 17.55
C ARG A 18 -5.74 -7.74 17.06
N THR A 19 -5.38 -8.34 15.93
CA THR A 19 -4.08 -8.14 15.28
C THR A 19 -4.20 -7.03 14.25
N PHE A 20 -3.30 -6.05 14.33
CA PHE A 20 -3.22 -4.92 13.42
C PHE A 20 -1.91 -4.94 12.64
N ASN A 21 -2.01 -4.84 11.32
CA ASN A 21 -0.85 -4.58 10.48
C ASN A 21 -0.74 -3.08 10.27
N VAL A 22 0.37 -2.49 10.71
CA VAL A 22 0.61 -1.05 10.68
C VAL A 22 1.74 -0.75 9.72
N ALA A 23 1.48 0.12 8.74
CA ALA A 23 2.51 0.65 7.85
C ALA A 23 2.78 2.11 8.24
N VAL A 24 4.01 2.39 8.65
CA VAL A 24 4.50 3.74 8.94
C VAL A 24 5.04 4.34 7.65
N VAL A 25 4.46 5.46 7.22
CA VAL A 25 4.81 6.16 5.98
C VAL A 25 5.17 7.61 6.30
N GLY A 26 6.04 8.19 5.49
CA GLY A 26 6.48 9.59 5.60
C GLY A 26 7.60 9.88 4.61
N LEU A 27 8.06 11.13 4.59
CA LEU A 27 9.13 11.56 3.68
C LEU A 27 10.36 10.64 3.83
N SER A 28 10.83 10.16 2.69
CA SER A 28 11.93 9.22 2.52
C SER A 28 12.59 9.53 1.19
N GLY A 29 13.86 9.18 1.03
CA GLY A 29 14.60 9.43 -0.19
C GLY A 29 16.03 9.86 0.07
N THR A 30 16.63 10.45 -0.96
CA THR A 30 18.01 10.95 -0.91
C THR A 30 18.14 12.13 0.06
N GLU A 31 19.36 12.47 0.43
CA GLU A 31 19.64 13.67 1.24
C GLU A 31 19.11 14.95 0.58
N ARG A 32 19.06 14.99 -0.76
CA ARG A 32 18.44 16.10 -1.50
C ARG A 32 16.94 16.23 -1.23
N ASP A 33 16.23 15.12 -1.08
CA ASP A 33 14.76 15.09 -0.96
C ASP A 33 14.30 15.29 0.48
N LYS A 34 14.96 14.63 1.44
CA LYS A 34 14.57 14.64 2.87
C LYS A 34 15.45 15.52 3.75
N GLY A 35 16.58 16.02 3.23
CA GLY A 35 17.65 16.65 4.03
C GLY A 35 18.58 15.63 4.69
N ALA A 36 19.56 16.13 5.46
CA ALA A 36 20.53 15.29 6.18
C ALA A 36 19.88 14.40 7.26
N VAL A 37 18.70 14.79 7.76
CA VAL A 37 17.99 14.11 8.85
C VAL A 37 16.63 13.64 8.36
N GLY A 38 16.32 12.36 8.56
CA GLY A 38 15.00 11.82 8.23
C GLY A 38 13.92 12.28 9.22
N VAL A 39 12.65 12.13 8.83
CA VAL A 39 11.48 12.55 9.65
C VAL A 39 11.21 11.69 10.90
N GLY A 40 12.10 10.75 11.26
CA GLY A 40 12.02 9.96 12.49
C GLY A 40 11.19 8.66 12.43
N LYS A 41 10.87 8.15 11.24
CA LYS A 41 10.08 6.91 11.07
C LYS A 41 10.69 5.70 11.77
N SER A 42 11.98 5.45 11.54
CA SER A 42 12.70 4.33 12.17
C SER A 42 12.73 4.45 13.69
N CYS A 43 12.96 5.65 14.23
CA CYS A 43 12.92 5.91 15.67
C CYS A 43 11.54 5.61 16.26
N LEU A 44 10.46 6.03 15.57
CA LEU A 44 9.09 5.74 15.97
C LEU A 44 8.82 4.23 15.97
N CYS A 45 9.18 3.52 14.90
CA CYS A 45 8.97 2.08 14.79
C CYS A 45 9.78 1.31 15.84
N ASN A 46 11.04 1.67 16.04
CA ASN A 46 11.92 1.11 17.05
C ASN A 46 11.31 1.26 18.44
N ARG A 47 10.97 2.50 18.84
CA ARG A 47 10.36 2.78 20.15
C ARG A 47 9.03 2.06 20.35
N PHE A 48 8.22 1.97 19.31
CA PHE A 48 6.92 1.31 19.39
C PHE A 48 7.07 -0.20 19.61
N VAL A 49 7.95 -0.86 18.84
CA VAL A 49 8.16 -2.31 18.93
C VAL A 49 9.00 -2.70 20.14
N ARG A 50 10.06 -1.94 20.42
CA ARG A 50 11.01 -2.15 21.51
C ARG A 50 10.93 -0.97 22.49
N ALA A 51 9.98 -1.06 23.41
CA ALA A 51 9.70 0.04 24.33
C ALA A 51 10.82 0.31 25.34
N ALA A 52 11.58 -0.73 25.71
CA ALA A 52 12.67 -0.66 26.67
C ALA A 52 13.80 0.27 26.18
N ALA A 53 14.36 1.07 27.09
CA ALA A 53 15.30 2.14 26.75
C ALA A 53 16.63 1.62 26.16
N ASP A 54 17.09 0.47 26.65
CA ASP A 54 18.29 -0.26 26.23
C ASP A 54 18.19 -0.87 24.82
N HIS A 55 16.99 -0.94 24.26
CA HIS A 55 16.75 -1.46 22.91
C HIS A 55 16.44 -0.36 21.89
N TYR A 56 16.49 0.91 22.29
CA TYR A 56 16.27 2.05 21.43
C TYR A 56 17.59 2.56 20.85
N TYR A 57 17.62 2.73 19.52
CA TYR A 57 18.73 3.32 18.80
C TYR A 57 18.27 4.66 18.23
N THR A 58 19.08 5.70 18.40
CA THR A 58 18.80 7.04 17.88
C THR A 58 19.16 7.19 16.40
N GLU A 59 20.14 6.42 15.95
CA GLU A 59 20.64 6.49 14.58
C GLU A 59 20.24 5.25 13.80
N HIS A 60 19.54 5.49 12.70
CA HIS A 60 19.09 4.47 11.76
C HIS A 60 19.49 4.93 10.36
N ILE A 61 20.52 4.30 9.80
CA ILE A 61 21.03 4.63 8.47
C ILE A 61 20.07 4.10 7.38
N SER A 62 19.89 4.90 6.33
CA SER A 62 19.15 4.49 5.12
C SER A 62 20.04 4.43 3.88
N VAL A 63 21.35 4.59 4.06
CA VAL A 63 22.39 4.42 3.03
C VAL A 63 23.05 3.08 3.31
N LEU A 64 23.03 2.18 2.33
CA LEU A 64 23.45 0.78 2.49
C LEU A 64 24.31 0.36 1.32
N SER A 65 25.14 -0.68 1.53
CA SER A 65 25.80 -1.38 0.45
C SER A 65 24.82 -2.28 -0.31
N GLN A 66 25.13 -2.63 -1.56
CA GLN A 66 24.33 -3.59 -2.35
C GLN A 66 24.17 -4.94 -1.61
N THR A 67 25.19 -5.37 -0.86
CA THR A 67 25.16 -6.62 -0.10
C THR A 67 24.14 -6.55 1.04
N ASP A 68 24.09 -5.44 1.77
CA ASP A 68 23.13 -5.25 2.86
C ASP A 68 21.70 -5.14 2.33
N PHE A 69 21.51 -4.40 1.24
CA PHE A 69 20.21 -4.24 0.58
C PHE A 69 19.64 -5.58 0.08
N SER A 70 20.49 -6.44 -0.49
CA SER A 70 20.12 -7.79 -0.93
C SER A 70 20.08 -8.82 0.20
N GLY A 71 20.51 -8.46 1.41
CA GLY A 71 20.48 -9.33 2.57
C GLY A 71 19.05 -9.68 3.01
N ARG A 72 18.89 -10.74 3.81
CA ARG A 72 17.56 -11.27 4.21
C ARG A 72 16.67 -10.29 4.96
N VAL A 73 17.25 -9.24 5.57
CA VAL A 73 16.51 -8.26 6.37
C VAL A 73 15.84 -7.20 5.49
N VAL A 74 16.57 -6.64 4.53
CA VAL A 74 16.07 -5.63 3.59
C VAL A 74 15.45 -6.27 2.34
N ASN A 75 16.00 -7.41 1.93
CA ASN A 75 15.42 -8.33 0.94
C ASN A 75 15.12 -7.69 -0.42
N ASN A 76 15.95 -6.74 -0.87
CA ASN A 76 15.73 -5.94 -2.07
C ASN A 76 14.43 -5.11 -2.07
N GLU A 77 13.93 -4.76 -0.88
CA GLU A 77 12.69 -4.00 -0.70
C GLU A 77 12.97 -2.65 -0.03
N HIS A 78 12.15 -1.66 -0.36
CA HIS A 78 12.21 -0.32 0.23
C HIS A 78 11.28 -0.21 1.45
N PHE A 79 11.16 -1.29 2.21
CA PHE A 79 10.47 -1.30 3.49
C PHE A 79 11.22 -2.20 4.47
N MET A 80 11.01 -1.97 5.76
CA MET A 80 11.51 -2.85 6.81
C MET A 80 10.38 -3.34 7.69
N TYR A 81 10.39 -4.65 7.94
CA TYR A 81 9.57 -5.22 9.00
C TYR A 81 10.27 -5.05 10.35
N TRP A 82 9.67 -4.28 11.24
CA TRP A 82 10.23 -3.97 12.55
C TRP A 82 9.94 -5.05 13.61
N GLY A 83 8.97 -5.91 13.34
CA GLY A 83 8.55 -6.99 14.23
C GLY A 83 7.12 -6.82 14.75
N GLU A 84 6.81 -7.57 15.81
CA GLU A 84 5.52 -7.52 16.48
C GLU A 84 5.61 -6.85 17.85
N ALA A 85 4.54 -6.18 18.25
CA ALA A 85 4.40 -5.58 19.57
C ALA A 85 3.02 -5.91 20.16
N THR A 86 3.00 -6.40 21.38
CA THR A 86 1.76 -6.52 22.16
C THR A 86 1.56 -5.25 22.99
N LYS A 87 0.39 -4.61 22.88
CA LYS A 87 -0.02 -3.49 23.74
C LYS A 87 -1.31 -3.85 24.46
N VAL A 88 -1.47 -3.33 25.67
CA VAL A 88 -2.67 -3.57 26.49
C VAL A 88 -3.40 -2.25 26.63
N SER A 89 -4.71 -2.21 26.37
CA SER A 89 -5.51 -1.00 26.61
C SER A 89 -5.67 -0.71 28.10
N GLU A 90 -6.20 0.47 28.43
CA GLU A 90 -6.60 0.83 29.80
C GLU A 90 -7.60 -0.18 30.40
N GLU A 91 -8.41 -0.83 29.56
CA GLU A 91 -9.37 -1.88 29.95
C GLU A 91 -8.72 -3.28 30.10
N GLY A 92 -7.40 -3.40 29.94
CA GLY A 92 -6.69 -4.67 30.06
C GLY A 92 -6.75 -5.57 28.82
N ILE A 93 -7.25 -5.06 27.68
CA ILE A 93 -7.42 -5.86 26.46
C ILE A 93 -6.09 -5.88 25.67
N PRO A 94 -5.53 -7.06 25.36
CA PRO A 94 -4.32 -7.15 24.55
C PRO A 94 -4.60 -6.99 23.05
N PHE A 95 -3.71 -6.24 22.39
CA PHE A 95 -3.69 -5.98 20.96
C PHE A 95 -2.32 -6.34 20.41
N GLN A 96 -2.30 -7.09 19.31
CA GLN A 96 -1.07 -7.46 18.61
C GLN A 96 -0.87 -6.49 17.44
N PHE A 97 0.33 -5.98 17.26
CA PHE A 97 0.67 -5.09 16.15
C PHE A 97 1.86 -5.64 15.37
N SER A 98 1.74 -5.78 14.06
CA SER A 98 2.85 -6.09 13.16
C SER A 98 3.22 -4.81 12.42
N VAL A 99 4.45 -4.34 12.62
CA VAL A 99 4.87 -2.99 12.19
C VAL A 99 5.83 -3.07 11.00
N VAL A 100 5.50 -2.32 9.95
CA VAL A 100 6.35 -2.11 8.77
C VAL A 100 6.65 -0.63 8.62
N GLU A 101 7.89 -0.28 8.34
CA GLU A 101 8.29 1.05 7.89
C GLU A 101 8.45 1.06 6.38
N GLN A 102 7.73 1.95 5.69
CA GLN A 102 8.02 2.29 4.30
C GLN A 102 9.11 3.36 4.27
N THR A 103 10.20 3.10 3.55
CA THR A 103 11.35 4.00 3.48
C THR A 103 11.92 4.02 2.05
N GLU A 104 13.09 4.61 1.86
CA GLU A 104 13.84 4.47 0.62
C GLU A 104 15.31 4.25 0.96
N PHE A 105 15.86 3.11 0.56
CA PHE A 105 17.28 2.80 0.73
C PHE A 105 18.10 3.35 -0.42
N ILE A 106 19.20 3.99 -0.06
CA ILE A 106 20.14 4.64 -0.97
C ILE A 106 21.40 3.80 -1.05
N ASP A 107 21.89 3.58 -2.26
CA ASP A 107 23.14 2.89 -2.53
C ASP A 107 24.33 3.75 -2.11
N ASP A 108 25.24 3.20 -1.31
CA ASP A 108 26.42 3.89 -0.80
C ASP A 108 27.47 4.20 -1.88
N ALA A 109 27.47 3.45 -2.99
CA ALA A 109 28.38 3.66 -4.10
C ALA A 109 27.92 4.79 -5.04
N SER A 110 26.62 4.83 -5.35
CA SER A 110 26.06 5.78 -6.32
C SER A 110 25.33 6.98 -5.70
N PHE A 111 25.02 6.91 -4.40
CA PHE A 111 24.13 7.85 -3.70
C PHE A 111 22.77 8.04 -4.40
N GLN A 112 22.34 7.03 -5.16
CA GLN A 112 21.03 6.95 -5.78
C GLN A 112 20.17 5.91 -5.04
N PRO A 113 18.83 6.02 -5.08
CA PRO A 113 17.98 4.96 -4.58
C PRO A 113 18.32 3.63 -5.24
N PHE A 114 18.36 2.54 -4.46
CA PHE A 114 18.45 1.21 -5.04
C PHE A 114 17.35 1.00 -6.07
N LYS A 115 17.69 0.33 -7.18
CA LYS A 115 16.70 0.00 -8.21
C LYS A 115 15.80 -1.12 -7.70
N GLY A 116 14.78 -0.77 -6.93
CA GLY A 116 13.73 -1.68 -6.53
C GLY A 116 12.79 -2.02 -7.69
N PRO A 117 12.14 -3.20 -7.68
CA PRO A 117 11.26 -3.61 -8.77
C PRO A 117 10.02 -2.73 -8.93
N ASN A 118 9.66 -1.88 -7.95
CA ASN A 118 8.63 -0.84 -8.03
C ASN A 118 8.63 0.01 -6.73
N HIS A 119 8.69 1.35 -6.81
CA HIS A 119 8.41 2.25 -5.67
C HIS A 119 6.91 2.29 -5.28
N ARG A 120 6.14 1.23 -5.60
CA ARG A 120 4.69 1.18 -5.43
C ARG A 120 4.35 0.40 -4.17
N VAL A 121 3.71 1.05 -3.21
CA VAL A 121 3.14 0.38 -2.05
C VAL A 121 1.80 -0.25 -2.41
N ILE A 122 1.67 -1.58 -2.27
CA ILE A 122 0.40 -2.29 -2.47
C ILE A 122 -0.30 -2.48 -1.13
N VAL A 123 -1.39 -1.74 -0.91
CA VAL A 123 -2.24 -1.88 0.28
C VAL A 123 -3.47 -2.74 -0.06
N ARG A 124 -3.64 -3.86 0.64
CA ARG A 124 -4.85 -4.70 0.55
C ARG A 124 -5.80 -4.35 1.70
N PHE A 125 -6.99 -3.90 1.36
CA PHE A 125 -8.05 -3.62 2.35
C PHE A 125 -8.90 -4.87 2.60
N VAL A 126 -9.24 -5.11 3.85
CA VAL A 126 -10.09 -6.26 4.26
C VAL A 126 -11.50 -6.16 3.67
N ARG A 127 -12.03 -4.94 3.52
CA ARG A 127 -13.33 -4.67 2.91
C ARG A 127 -13.17 -3.71 1.75
N SER A 128 -13.83 -4.02 0.65
CA SER A 128 -14.02 -3.13 -0.50
C SER A 128 -15.51 -2.94 -0.74
N GLY A 129 -16.02 -1.75 -0.49
CA GLY A 129 -17.43 -1.43 -0.63
C GLY A 129 -17.73 -0.03 -0.12
N GLN A 130 -18.94 0.46 -0.36
CA GLN A 130 -19.36 1.78 0.11
C GLN A 130 -19.18 1.90 1.63
N GLY A 131 -18.58 3.00 2.08
CA GLY A 131 -18.31 3.24 3.51
C GLY A 131 -17.15 2.44 4.10
N SER A 132 -16.44 1.63 3.29
CA SER A 132 -15.19 0.99 3.74
C SER A 132 -14.04 2.00 3.83
N VAL A 133 -12.99 1.64 4.58
CA VAL A 133 -11.74 2.42 4.63
C VAL A 133 -11.16 2.61 3.23
N ARG A 134 -11.21 1.57 2.38
CA ARG A 134 -10.79 1.68 0.98
C ARG A 134 -11.55 2.78 0.25
N ASP A 135 -12.87 2.83 0.41
CA ASP A 135 -13.73 3.80 -0.27
C ASP A 135 -13.41 5.23 0.18
N ALA A 136 -13.21 5.44 1.49
CA ALA A 136 -12.77 6.72 2.05
C ALA A 136 -11.41 7.17 1.48
N VAL A 137 -10.41 6.27 1.45
CA VAL A 137 -9.09 6.58 0.86
C VAL A 137 -9.22 6.91 -0.63
N MET A 138 -9.98 6.11 -1.39
CA MET A 138 -10.15 6.32 -2.83
C MET A 138 -10.93 7.59 -3.15
N ALA A 139 -11.87 8.02 -2.31
CA ALA A 139 -12.62 9.26 -2.48
C ALA A 139 -11.73 10.50 -2.23
N ARG A 140 -10.90 10.46 -1.19
CA ARG A 140 -10.03 11.58 -0.79
C ARG A 140 -8.71 11.65 -1.55
N ARG A 141 -8.36 10.66 -2.37
CA ARG A 141 -7.08 10.63 -3.11
C ARG A 141 -6.80 11.87 -3.97
N LEU A 142 -7.83 12.59 -4.40
CA LEU A 142 -7.67 13.82 -5.18
C LEU A 142 -7.03 14.96 -4.36
N GLU A 143 -7.10 14.91 -3.03
CA GLU A 143 -6.45 15.85 -2.10
C GLU A 143 -4.91 15.72 -2.12
N LEU A 144 -4.39 14.67 -2.76
CA LEU A 144 -2.96 14.43 -2.95
C LEU A 144 -2.42 15.00 -4.26
N ARG A 145 -3.27 15.60 -5.11
CA ARG A 145 -2.80 16.24 -6.34
C ARG A 145 -1.78 17.34 -6.02
N GLY A 146 -0.62 17.27 -6.68
CA GLY A 146 0.48 18.21 -6.48
C GLY A 146 1.33 17.94 -5.24
N LYS A 147 1.14 16.80 -4.55
CA LYS A 147 1.93 16.41 -3.37
C LYS A 147 2.88 15.23 -3.63
N ASP A 148 3.22 14.99 -4.90
CA ASP A 148 4.05 13.88 -5.39
C ASP A 148 3.67 12.47 -4.89
N LEU A 149 2.44 12.33 -4.36
CA LEU A 149 1.88 11.08 -3.88
C LEU A 149 0.64 10.73 -4.69
N TYR A 150 0.62 9.51 -5.24
CA TYR A 150 -0.45 9.04 -6.11
C TYR A 150 -1.04 7.74 -5.58
N ILE A 151 -2.34 7.75 -5.32
CA ILE A 151 -3.10 6.55 -4.96
C ILE A 151 -3.90 6.12 -6.19
N ASN A 152 -3.68 4.88 -6.63
CA ASN A 152 -4.40 4.26 -7.74
C ASN A 152 -4.80 2.83 -7.36
N GLU A 153 -5.83 2.30 -8.03
CA GLU A 153 -6.16 0.89 -7.87
C GLU A 153 -5.05 0.01 -8.46
N SER A 154 -4.73 -1.08 -7.77
CA SER A 154 -3.93 -2.15 -8.36
C SER A 154 -4.82 -2.99 -9.27
N LEU A 155 -4.55 -2.95 -10.57
CA LEU A 155 -5.33 -3.65 -11.59
C LEU A 155 -4.68 -4.99 -11.93
N THR A 156 -5.50 -5.95 -12.36
CA THR A 156 -4.98 -7.18 -12.97
C THR A 156 -4.20 -6.86 -14.25
N ARG A 157 -3.33 -7.77 -14.70
CA ARG A 157 -2.52 -7.58 -15.93
C ARG A 157 -3.38 -7.13 -17.12
N LEU A 158 -4.48 -7.82 -17.37
CA LEU A 158 -5.44 -7.50 -18.44
C LEU A 158 -6.03 -6.09 -18.28
N ARG A 159 -6.55 -5.75 -17.09
CA ARG A 159 -7.17 -4.44 -16.86
C ARG A 159 -6.16 -3.31 -16.90
N GLY A 160 -4.94 -3.55 -16.44
CA GLY A 160 -3.81 -2.62 -16.60
C GLY A 160 -3.46 -2.37 -18.06
N LEU A 161 -3.47 -3.41 -18.90
CA LEU A 161 -3.26 -3.31 -20.34
C LEU A 161 -4.35 -2.46 -21.02
N ILE A 162 -5.62 -2.74 -20.71
CA ILE A 162 -6.78 -1.93 -21.18
C ILE A 162 -6.62 -0.47 -20.74
N PHE A 163 -6.29 -0.24 -19.47
CA PHE A 163 -6.14 1.10 -18.90
C PHE A 163 -5.03 1.90 -19.60
N ARG A 164 -3.86 1.28 -19.85
CA ARG A 164 -2.75 1.91 -20.58
C ARG A 164 -3.10 2.23 -22.03
N SER A 165 -3.82 1.33 -22.69
CA SER A 165 -4.28 1.53 -24.06
C SER A 165 -5.24 2.74 -24.16
N LEU A 166 -6.21 2.84 -23.24
CA LEU A 166 -7.10 4.01 -23.16
C LEU A 166 -6.36 5.28 -22.76
N LEU A 167 -5.34 5.20 -21.89
CA LEU A 167 -4.46 6.33 -21.57
C LEU A 167 -3.79 6.90 -22.83
N ALA A 168 -3.38 6.05 -23.77
CA ALA A 168 -2.82 6.51 -25.03
C ALA A 168 -3.87 7.18 -25.92
N ALA A 169 -5.07 6.61 -26.02
CA ALA A 169 -6.19 7.26 -26.70
C ALA A 169 -6.51 8.65 -26.11
N LYS A 170 -6.39 8.81 -24.78
CA LYS A 170 -6.51 10.11 -24.11
C LYS A 170 -5.41 11.08 -24.52
N ARG A 171 -4.15 10.63 -24.60
CA ARG A 171 -3.02 11.47 -25.06
C ARG A 171 -3.21 11.95 -26.49
N GLU A 172 -3.81 11.10 -27.33
CA GLU A 172 -4.22 11.41 -28.70
C GLU A 172 -5.51 12.24 -28.78
N LYS A 173 -6.07 12.66 -27.64
CA LYS A 173 -7.31 13.44 -27.52
C LYS A 173 -8.55 12.75 -28.12
N LYS A 174 -8.52 11.43 -28.30
CA LYS A 174 -9.67 10.62 -28.76
C LYS A 174 -10.73 10.45 -27.67
N ILE A 175 -10.32 10.53 -26.41
CA ILE A 175 -11.21 10.46 -25.24
C ILE A 175 -10.87 11.56 -24.23
N TYR A 176 -11.85 12.00 -23.45
CA TYR A 176 -11.66 12.99 -22.40
C TYR A 176 -10.89 12.42 -21.19
N THR A 177 -11.28 11.25 -20.69
CA THR A 177 -10.64 10.68 -19.50
C THR A 177 -10.76 9.16 -19.42
N VAL A 178 -9.84 8.54 -18.70
CA VAL A 178 -9.84 7.14 -18.31
C VAL A 178 -9.66 7.04 -16.80
N TYR A 179 -10.42 6.15 -16.15
CA TYR A 179 -10.36 5.95 -14.71
C TYR A 179 -10.76 4.51 -14.36
N SER A 180 -10.40 4.09 -13.15
CA SER A 180 -10.85 2.82 -12.60
C SER A 180 -11.74 3.02 -11.38
N ARG A 181 -12.68 2.09 -11.18
CA ARG A 181 -13.56 2.05 -10.01
C ARG A 181 -13.88 0.60 -9.69
N GLY A 182 -13.58 0.17 -8.46
CA GLY A 182 -13.83 -1.22 -8.05
C GLY A 182 -12.97 -2.21 -8.84
N GLY A 183 -11.80 -1.77 -9.31
CA GLY A 183 -10.91 -2.52 -10.17
C GLY A 183 -11.40 -2.67 -11.61
N GLN A 184 -12.55 -2.10 -12.00
CA GLN A 184 -13.04 -2.07 -13.38
C GLN A 184 -12.56 -0.81 -14.10
N VAL A 185 -12.35 -0.88 -15.41
CA VAL A 185 -11.84 0.23 -16.22
C VAL A 185 -12.96 0.90 -16.99
N TYR A 186 -12.96 2.23 -16.97
CA TYR A 186 -13.93 3.08 -17.65
C TYR A 186 -13.23 4.21 -18.39
N PHE A 187 -13.88 4.70 -19.44
CA PHE A 187 -13.52 5.96 -20.07
C PHE A 187 -14.75 6.85 -20.32
N LYS A 188 -14.50 8.13 -20.58
CA LYS A 188 -15.50 9.06 -21.13
C LYS A 188 -14.93 9.73 -22.37
N GLU A 189 -15.74 9.82 -23.40
CA GLU A 189 -15.40 10.58 -24.61
C GLU A 189 -15.47 12.09 -24.36
N GLN A 190 -16.41 12.53 -23.53
CA GLN A 190 -16.66 13.93 -23.20
C GLN A 190 -16.66 14.16 -21.68
N GLN A 191 -16.39 15.40 -21.25
CA GLN A 191 -16.28 15.77 -19.83
C GLN A 191 -17.53 15.40 -19.01
N PHE A 192 -18.71 15.71 -19.55
CA PHE A 192 -19.99 15.45 -18.93
C PHE A 192 -20.67 14.17 -19.46
N GLY A 193 -19.93 13.33 -20.18
CA GLY A 193 -20.45 12.08 -20.75
C GLY A 193 -20.63 10.95 -19.72
N VAL A 194 -21.35 9.91 -20.16
CA VAL A 194 -21.50 8.64 -19.43
C VAL A 194 -20.20 7.85 -19.53
N GLY A 195 -19.82 7.17 -18.44
CA GLY A 195 -18.64 6.32 -18.43
C GLY A 195 -18.89 4.98 -19.10
N THR A 196 -18.11 4.65 -20.13
CA THR A 196 -18.18 3.36 -20.83
C THR A 196 -17.20 2.39 -20.17
N ARG A 197 -17.71 1.25 -19.69
CA ARG A 197 -16.88 0.17 -19.13
C ARG A 197 -16.17 -0.61 -20.25
N VAL A 198 -14.91 -0.98 -20.02
CA VAL A 198 -14.15 -1.88 -20.89
C VAL A 198 -13.52 -2.98 -20.04
N ASP A 199 -13.85 -4.23 -20.34
CA ASP A 199 -13.45 -5.42 -19.57
C ASP A 199 -12.72 -6.49 -20.38
N SER A 200 -12.60 -6.31 -21.70
CA SER A 200 -11.86 -7.20 -22.60
C SER A 200 -11.09 -6.41 -23.66
N LEU A 201 -10.06 -7.05 -24.24
CA LEU A 201 -9.34 -6.47 -25.39
C LEU A 201 -10.20 -6.42 -26.64
N GLN A 202 -11.08 -7.41 -26.84
CA GLN A 202 -12.01 -7.41 -27.97
C GLN A 202 -12.91 -6.16 -27.94
N ARG A 203 -13.52 -5.87 -26.78
CA ARG A 203 -14.35 -4.67 -26.61
C ARG A 203 -13.57 -3.38 -26.84
N LEU A 204 -12.29 -3.33 -26.46
CA LEU A 204 -11.43 -2.18 -26.72
C LEU A 204 -11.25 -1.97 -28.24
N THR A 205 -11.01 -3.04 -28.98
CA THR A 205 -10.86 -3.03 -30.45
C THR A 205 -12.19 -2.71 -31.14
N ASP A 206 -13.31 -3.26 -30.69
CA ASP A 206 -14.65 -2.99 -31.24
C ASP A 206 -15.03 -1.51 -31.10
N LEU A 207 -14.51 -0.85 -30.05
CA LEU A 207 -14.65 0.59 -29.81
C LEU A 207 -13.64 1.44 -30.62
N GLY A 208 -12.81 0.82 -31.45
CA GLY A 208 -11.84 1.49 -32.33
C GLY A 208 -10.54 1.92 -31.65
N TYR A 209 -10.22 1.40 -30.46
CA TYR A 209 -8.99 1.74 -29.75
C TYR A 209 -7.92 0.67 -29.93
N THR A 210 -6.67 1.10 -30.11
CA THR A 210 -5.51 0.23 -30.27
C THR A 210 -5.04 -0.35 -28.94
N VAL A 211 -4.75 -1.65 -28.91
CA VAL A 211 -4.13 -2.33 -27.75
C VAL A 211 -2.64 -1.99 -27.72
N ILE A 212 -2.14 -1.53 -26.56
CA ILE A 212 -0.72 -1.20 -26.38
C ILE A 212 -0.06 -2.21 -25.43
N GLU A 213 0.68 -3.15 -26.00
CA GLU A 213 1.27 -4.29 -25.26
C GLU A 213 2.50 -3.92 -24.39
N ARG A 214 3.11 -2.76 -24.62
CA ARG A 214 4.31 -2.28 -23.91
C ARG A 214 3.94 -1.24 -22.85
#